data_AF-A0AAW9SJT0-F1
#
_entry.id   AF-A0AAW9SJT0-F1
#
_cell.length_a   1.000
_cell.length_b   1.000
_cell.length_c   1.000
_cell.angle_alpha   90.00
_cell.angle_beta   90.00
_cell.angle_gamma   90.00
#
_symmetry.space_group_name_H-M   'P 1'
#
loop_
_entity.id
_entity.type
_entity.pdbx_description
1 polymer ?
#
loop_
_entity_poly.entity_id
_entity_poly.type
_entity_poly.pdbx_seq_one_letter_code
_entity_poly.pdbx_strand_id
1 'polypeptide(L)'
;MQFSFAKEIVGVFLLGLLFTACSTPQLVVEDVSLPTDLKINQLQVLGTHNSYAQPVDTAVLNYIDPIFEKMMGQYFANQPETIKAKYKEYHPNEVKMSEGLAYNHPDFEAQLNAGMRSLEIDVYHDPTGNRFNRPAAYEVLKQMGKTDLLPFDSTGLDKPGFKVLHMADIDFRTHYTTFEKALLALKDWSNAHPQHSPIFIMIEAKDSGIPVFRVRLKYCLLQSRLSVNWMKRFYLCWEGRK
;
A
#
# COMPACT_ATOMS: atom_id res chain seq x y z
N MET A 1 74.33 16.29 40.01
CA MET A 1 73.64 15.56 41.10
C MET A 1 72.19 15.37 40.67
N GLN A 2 71.80 14.23 40.11
CA GLN A 2 71.49 12.92 40.76
C GLN A 2 70.03 12.90 41.29
N PHE A 3 69.16 12.16 40.58
CA PHE A 3 67.90 11.43 40.88
C PHE A 3 66.91 11.99 41.96
N SER A 4 65.57 11.86 41.91
CA SER A 4 64.72 10.72 41.53
C SER A 4 63.21 11.10 41.53
N PHE A 5 62.45 10.42 40.66
CA PHE A 5 61.02 10.05 40.64
C PHE A 5 60.04 10.46 41.78
N ALA A 6 58.80 10.88 41.41
CA ALA A 6 57.57 10.08 41.61
C ALA A 6 56.25 10.78 41.16
N LYS A 7 55.45 10.00 40.42
CA LYS A 7 53.97 9.84 40.44
C LYS A 7 53.01 10.98 39.99
N GLU A 8 52.38 10.69 38.84
CA GLU A 8 50.93 10.71 38.53
C GLU A 8 50.03 11.84 39.08
N ILE A 9 49.30 12.50 38.18
CA ILE A 9 47.83 12.39 38.09
C ILE A 9 47.42 12.70 36.64
N VAL A 10 46.87 11.69 36.00
CA VAL A 10 46.16 11.77 34.72
C VAL A 10 44.81 12.43 34.99
N GLY A 11 44.59 13.61 34.43
CA GLY A 11 43.29 14.29 34.43
C GLY A 11 42.70 14.33 33.02
N VAL A 12 42.22 13.19 32.52
CA VAL A 12 41.40 13.14 31.30
C VAL A 12 39.99 13.56 31.68
N PHE A 13 39.56 14.74 31.21
CA PHE A 13 38.17 15.16 31.25
C PHE A 13 37.33 14.24 30.36
N LEU A 14 36.68 13.24 30.96
CA LEU A 14 35.63 12.45 30.34
C LEU A 14 34.34 13.29 30.34
N LEU A 15 34.14 14.07 29.28
CA LEU A 15 32.85 14.68 28.98
C LEU A 15 31.94 13.56 28.43
N GLY A 16 31.23 12.88 29.33
CA GLY A 16 30.22 11.89 28.96
C GLY A 16 29.07 12.58 28.24
N LEU A 17 29.04 12.48 26.90
CA LEU A 17 27.87 12.77 26.08
C LEU A 17 26.82 11.69 26.38
N LEU A 18 25.94 11.96 27.35
CA LEU A 18 24.67 11.25 27.48
C LEU A 18 23.80 11.62 26.28
N PHE A 19 23.91 10.84 25.21
CA PHE A 19 22.85 10.76 24.21
C PHE A 19 21.66 10.09 24.89
N THR A 20 20.81 10.91 25.54
CA THR A 20 19.45 10.49 25.86
C THR A 20 18.76 10.21 24.53
N ALA A 21 18.67 8.93 24.17
CA ALA A 21 17.76 8.46 23.14
C ALA A 21 16.37 8.94 23.54
N CYS A 22 15.90 9.99 22.88
CA CYS A 22 14.52 10.44 23.01
C CYS A 22 13.68 9.40 22.27
N SER A 23 13.35 8.30 22.95
CA SER A 23 12.40 7.32 22.46
C SER A 23 11.07 8.05 22.33
N THR A 24 10.66 8.39 21.11
CA THR A 24 9.30 8.86 20.86
C THR A 24 8.35 7.78 21.37
N PRO A 25 7.49 8.03 22.36
CA PRO A 25 6.55 7.03 22.81
C PRO A 25 5.65 6.69 21.63
N GLN A 26 5.73 5.43 21.18
CA GLN A 26 4.78 4.91 20.21
C GLN A 26 3.43 4.84 20.93
N LEU A 27 2.45 5.62 20.46
CA LEU A 27 1.09 5.56 20.96
C LEU A 27 0.54 4.17 20.62
N VAL A 28 0.63 3.25 21.58
CA VAL A 28 -0.11 1.99 21.53
C VAL A 28 -1.49 2.31 22.08
N VAL A 29 -2.49 2.36 21.20
CA VAL A 29 -3.87 2.45 21.64
C VAL A 29 -4.22 1.05 22.15
N GLU A 30 -4.35 0.90 23.47
CA GLU A 30 -4.90 -0.33 24.04
C GLU A 30 -6.27 -0.61 23.42
N ASP A 31 -6.50 -1.87 23.04
CA ASP A 31 -7.76 -2.25 22.42
C ASP A 31 -8.91 -2.00 23.40
N VAL A 32 -10.03 -1.48 22.89
CA VAL A 32 -11.19 -1.18 23.71
C VAL A 32 -11.80 -2.50 24.15
N SER A 33 -11.91 -2.73 25.46
CA SER A 33 -12.67 -3.85 26.00
C SER A 33 -14.13 -3.71 25.59
N LEU A 34 -14.54 -4.47 24.58
CA LEU A 34 -15.91 -4.50 24.08
C LEU A 34 -16.82 -5.32 25.01
N PRO A 35 -18.06 -4.89 25.27
CA PRO A 35 -19.06 -5.71 25.94
C PRO A 35 -19.25 -7.05 25.21
N THR A 36 -19.36 -8.15 25.96
CA THR A 36 -19.45 -9.50 25.40
C THR A 36 -20.75 -9.78 24.63
N ASP A 37 -21.78 -8.95 24.83
CA ASP A 37 -23.08 -9.02 24.16
C ASP A 37 -23.21 -8.06 22.96
N LEU A 38 -22.17 -7.26 22.68
CA LEU A 38 -22.16 -6.33 21.56
C LEU A 38 -22.13 -7.08 20.23
N LYS A 39 -23.09 -6.78 19.35
CA LYS A 39 -23.21 -7.42 18.03
C LYS A 39 -22.33 -6.72 17.01
N ILE A 40 -21.84 -7.47 16.03
CA ILE A 40 -20.98 -6.93 14.96
C ILE A 40 -21.63 -5.76 14.20
N ASN A 41 -22.96 -5.76 14.03
CA ASN A 41 -23.70 -4.70 13.35
C ASN A 41 -23.98 -3.47 14.23
N GLN A 42 -23.49 -3.48 15.48
CA GLN A 42 -23.51 -2.33 16.40
C GLN A 42 -22.12 -1.68 16.52
N LEU A 43 -21.11 -2.25 15.87
CA LEU A 43 -19.76 -1.70 15.83
C LEU A 43 -19.64 -0.63 14.75
N GLN A 44 -18.97 0.46 15.10
CA GLN A 44 -18.47 1.44 14.16
C GLN A 44 -16.95 1.46 14.28
N VAL A 45 -16.27 1.41 13.15
CA VAL A 45 -14.81 1.35 13.09
C VAL A 45 -14.27 2.41 12.15
N LEU A 46 -13.09 2.92 12.45
CA LEU A 46 -12.30 3.69 11.51
C LEU A 46 -11.48 2.73 10.66
N GLY A 47 -11.34 3.07 9.38
CA GLY A 47 -10.53 2.33 8.44
C GLY A 47 -9.83 3.22 7.43
N THR A 48 -8.82 2.64 6.80
CA THR A 48 -8.06 3.25 5.72
C THR A 48 -8.47 2.62 4.38
N HIS A 49 -8.42 3.43 3.32
CA HIS A 49 -8.60 2.98 1.95
C HIS A 49 -7.23 2.64 1.37
N ASN A 50 -7.10 1.56 0.58
CA ASN A 50 -5.81 1.08 0.08
C ASN A 50 -4.75 0.89 1.19
N SER A 51 -5.12 0.25 2.29
CA SER A 51 -4.31 0.16 3.52
C SER A 51 -2.90 -0.42 3.34
N TYR A 52 -2.66 -1.15 2.26
CA TYR A 52 -1.38 -1.79 1.93
C TYR A 52 -0.39 -0.85 1.20
N ALA A 53 -0.84 0.32 0.77
CA ALA A 53 -0.14 1.15 -0.19
C ALA A 53 1.04 1.93 0.42
N GLN A 54 2.08 2.06 -0.39
CA GLN A 54 3.14 3.03 -0.19
C GLN A 54 2.92 4.22 -1.13
N PRO A 55 3.49 5.40 -0.84
CA PRO A 55 3.31 6.58 -1.68
C PRO A 55 3.67 6.32 -3.14
N VAL A 56 2.90 6.86 -4.07
CA VAL A 56 3.29 6.84 -5.48
C VAL A 56 4.54 7.68 -5.68
N ASP A 57 5.41 7.23 -6.58
CA ASP A 57 6.60 7.97 -6.96
C ASP A 57 6.22 9.30 -7.63
N THR A 58 6.70 10.42 -7.12
CA THR A 58 6.39 11.74 -7.65
C THR A 58 6.81 11.89 -9.11
N ALA A 59 7.86 11.19 -9.56
CA ALA A 59 8.24 11.18 -10.97
C ALA A 59 7.18 10.49 -11.85
N VAL A 60 6.50 9.47 -11.33
CA VAL A 60 5.35 8.83 -11.99
C VAL A 60 4.16 9.78 -12.02
N LEU A 61 3.82 10.43 -10.90
CA LEU A 61 2.70 11.39 -10.83
C LEU A 61 2.89 12.55 -11.82
N ASN A 62 4.06 13.18 -11.84
CA ASN A 62 4.39 14.26 -12.76
C ASN A 62 4.31 13.84 -14.24
N TYR A 63 4.59 12.57 -14.53
CA TYR A 63 4.51 12.05 -15.89
C TYR A 63 3.06 11.79 -16.33
N ILE A 64 2.22 11.25 -15.43
CA ILE A 64 0.86 10.84 -15.78
C ILE A 64 -0.16 11.99 -15.75
N ASP A 65 0.03 13.00 -14.91
CA ASP A 65 -0.92 14.12 -14.76
C ASP A 65 -1.31 14.76 -16.09
N PRO A 66 -0.39 15.25 -16.95
CA PRO A 66 -0.78 15.86 -18.21
C PRO A 66 -1.46 14.88 -19.19
N ILE A 67 -1.17 13.57 -19.06
CA ILE A 67 -1.83 12.53 -19.86
C ILE A 67 -3.27 12.35 -19.40
N PHE A 68 -3.51 12.28 -18.08
CA PHE A 68 -4.83 12.16 -17.48
C PHE A 68 -5.68 13.41 -17.71
N GLU A 69 -5.12 14.61 -17.54
CA GLU A 69 -5.81 15.86 -17.80
C GLU A 69 -6.30 15.92 -19.25
N LYS A 70 -5.44 15.56 -20.21
CA LYS A 70 -5.82 15.48 -21.63
C LYS A 70 -6.89 14.42 -21.88
N MET A 71 -6.74 13.23 -21.29
CA MET A 71 -7.69 12.13 -21.44
C MET A 71 -9.09 12.50 -20.89
N MET A 72 -9.15 13.05 -19.68
CA MET A 72 -10.39 13.47 -19.04
C MET A 72 -11.01 14.67 -19.75
N GLY A 73 -10.20 15.63 -20.18
CA GLY A 73 -10.68 16.76 -21.00
C GLY A 73 -11.33 16.29 -22.31
N GLN A 74 -10.70 15.34 -23.01
CA GLN A 74 -11.27 14.73 -24.20
C GLN A 74 -12.54 13.91 -23.90
N TYR A 75 -12.57 13.19 -22.79
CA TYR A 75 -13.75 12.45 -22.35
C TYR A 75 -14.93 13.41 -22.16
N PHE A 76 -14.78 14.45 -21.33
CA PHE A 76 -15.85 15.39 -21.04
C PHE A 76 -16.24 16.26 -22.22
N ALA A 77 -15.31 16.64 -23.11
CA ALA A 77 -15.64 17.35 -24.34
C ALA A 77 -16.68 16.61 -25.20
N ASN A 78 -16.70 15.28 -25.12
CA ASN A 78 -17.61 14.41 -25.86
C ASN A 78 -18.85 13.96 -25.06
N GLN A 79 -19.00 14.41 -23.80
CA GLN A 79 -20.16 14.04 -22.97
C GLN A 79 -21.32 15.05 -23.11
N PRO A 80 -22.58 14.60 -22.97
CA PRO A 80 -23.73 15.48 -22.83
C PRO A 80 -23.60 16.40 -21.61
N GLU A 81 -24.21 17.59 -21.69
CA GLU A 81 -24.14 18.58 -20.60
C GLU A 81 -24.74 18.06 -19.28
N THR A 82 -25.72 17.17 -19.34
CA THR A 82 -26.30 16.49 -18.17
C THR A 82 -25.28 15.63 -17.43
N ILE A 83 -24.39 14.94 -18.15
CA ILE A 83 -23.33 14.12 -17.57
C ILE A 83 -22.26 15.00 -16.93
N LYS A 84 -21.87 16.09 -17.60
CA LYS A 84 -20.92 17.06 -17.04
C LYS A 84 -21.46 17.72 -15.77
N ALA A 85 -22.73 18.14 -15.77
CA ALA A 85 -23.37 18.74 -14.60
C ALA A 85 -23.41 17.76 -13.42
N LYS A 86 -23.83 16.51 -13.66
CA LYS A 86 -23.83 15.45 -12.65
C LYS A 86 -22.41 15.17 -12.12
N TYR A 87 -21.41 15.13 -13.00
CA TYR A 87 -20.02 14.96 -12.57
C TYR A 87 -19.57 16.11 -11.66
N LYS A 88 -19.85 17.36 -12.04
CA LYS A 88 -19.52 18.56 -11.25
C LYS A 88 -20.24 18.60 -9.89
N GLU A 89 -21.46 18.06 -9.81
CA GLU A 89 -22.19 17.93 -8.54
C GLU A 89 -21.46 17.00 -7.57
N TYR A 90 -20.97 15.84 -8.03
CA TYR A 90 -20.22 14.90 -7.19
C TYR A 90 -18.74 15.27 -7.01
N HIS A 91 -18.19 16.10 -7.89
CA HIS A 91 -16.79 16.54 -7.88
C HIS A 91 -16.74 18.07 -8.00
N PRO A 92 -17.13 18.80 -6.93
CA PRO A 92 -17.22 20.26 -6.96
C PRO A 92 -15.85 20.94 -7.06
N ASN A 93 -14.77 20.22 -6.73
CA ASN A 93 -13.39 20.68 -6.82
C ASN A 93 -12.69 19.98 -7.98
N GLU A 94 -11.84 20.73 -8.68
CA GLU A 94 -10.90 20.13 -9.62
C GLU A 94 -9.79 19.45 -8.80
N VAL A 95 -9.65 18.14 -8.98
CA VAL A 95 -8.64 17.31 -8.31
C VAL A 95 -7.79 16.67 -9.38
N LYS A 96 -6.47 16.87 -9.30
CA LYS A 96 -5.52 16.19 -10.20
C LYS A 96 -5.41 14.72 -9.85
N MET A 97 -4.99 13.90 -10.81
CA MET A 97 -4.73 12.48 -10.54
C MET A 97 -3.68 12.33 -9.43
N SER A 98 -2.62 13.12 -9.48
CA SER A 98 -1.60 13.18 -8.42
C SER A 98 -2.16 13.47 -7.03
N GLU A 99 -3.14 14.37 -6.91
CA GLU A 99 -3.79 14.69 -5.63
C GLU A 99 -4.67 13.52 -5.14
N GLY A 100 -5.39 12.86 -6.05
CA GLY A 100 -6.19 11.68 -5.73
C GLY A 100 -5.35 10.46 -5.31
N LEU A 101 -4.08 10.41 -5.74
CA LEU A 101 -3.12 9.35 -5.38
C LEU A 101 -2.13 9.78 -4.28
N ALA A 102 -2.30 10.97 -3.69
CA ALA A 102 -1.41 11.53 -2.68
C ALA A 102 -1.73 11.01 -1.27
N TYR A 103 -1.83 9.69 -1.10
CA TYR A 103 -2.04 9.05 0.19
C TYR A 103 -0.79 8.26 0.64
N ASN A 104 -0.64 8.10 1.95
CA ASN A 104 0.46 7.38 2.57
C ASN A 104 -0.04 6.68 3.81
N HIS A 105 0.15 5.36 3.86
CA HIS A 105 -0.21 4.55 5.02
C HIS A 105 1.04 3.87 5.57
N PRO A 106 1.20 3.78 6.90
CA PRO A 106 2.17 2.86 7.48
C PRO A 106 1.71 1.42 7.25
N ASP A 107 2.52 0.42 7.59
CA ASP A 107 2.13 -0.98 7.43
C ASP A 107 0.91 -1.38 8.29
N PHE A 108 0.42 -2.61 8.12
CA PHE A 108 -0.76 -3.07 8.86
C PHE A 108 -0.54 -3.09 10.37
N GLU A 109 0.64 -3.50 10.83
CA GLU A 109 0.94 -3.53 12.27
C GLU A 109 0.81 -2.14 12.88
N ALA A 110 1.44 -1.14 12.25
CA ALA A 110 1.35 0.24 12.71
C ALA A 110 -0.09 0.79 12.66
N GLN A 111 -0.85 0.50 11.60
CA GLN A 111 -2.25 0.91 11.51
C GLN A 111 -3.12 0.28 12.60
N LEU A 112 -2.96 -1.02 12.84
CA LEU A 112 -3.72 -1.76 13.85
C LEU A 112 -3.34 -1.33 15.28
N ASN A 113 -2.05 -1.08 15.53
CA ASN A 113 -1.55 -0.53 16.80
C ASN A 113 -2.05 0.90 17.06
N ALA A 114 -2.31 1.67 15.99
CA ALA A 114 -2.93 2.99 16.07
C ALA A 114 -4.47 2.95 16.24
N GLY A 115 -5.07 1.75 16.33
CA GLY A 115 -6.50 1.58 16.57
C GLY A 115 -7.37 1.45 15.31
N MET A 116 -6.79 1.35 14.11
CA MET A 116 -7.58 1.04 12.91
C MET A 116 -8.18 -0.36 13.02
N ARG A 117 -9.45 -0.51 12.64
CA ARG A 117 -10.15 -1.82 12.68
C ARG A 117 -10.87 -2.15 11.38
N SER A 118 -10.74 -1.31 10.35
CA SER A 118 -11.08 -1.67 8.97
C SER A 118 -9.87 -1.44 8.06
N LEU A 119 -9.53 -2.44 7.26
CA LEU A 119 -8.45 -2.39 6.28
C LEU A 119 -8.99 -2.81 4.91
N GLU A 120 -8.36 -2.31 3.86
CA GLU A 120 -8.65 -2.66 2.47
C GLU A 120 -7.43 -3.25 1.78
N ILE A 121 -7.66 -4.27 0.96
CA ILE A 121 -6.63 -4.97 0.18
C ILE A 121 -7.09 -5.18 -1.25
N ASP A 122 -6.38 -4.56 -2.18
CA ASP A 122 -6.60 -4.82 -3.60
C ASP A 122 -5.79 -6.02 -4.03
N VAL A 123 -6.42 -6.89 -4.81
CA VAL A 123 -5.84 -8.15 -5.20
C VAL A 123 -5.97 -8.36 -6.70
N TYR A 124 -4.83 -8.53 -7.35
CA TYR A 124 -4.71 -8.95 -8.74
C TYR A 124 -4.36 -10.44 -8.83
N HIS A 125 -5.09 -11.17 -9.67
CA HIS A 125 -4.76 -12.57 -9.99
C HIS A 125 -3.65 -12.67 -11.04
N ASP A 126 -2.53 -13.31 -10.69
CA ASP A 126 -1.40 -13.60 -11.57
C ASP A 126 -1.10 -15.11 -11.59
N PRO A 127 -1.78 -15.91 -12.44
CA PRO A 127 -1.63 -17.37 -12.44
C PRO A 127 -0.27 -17.85 -12.96
N THR A 128 0.52 -17.00 -13.61
CA THR A 128 1.81 -17.36 -14.21
C THR A 128 3.00 -16.73 -13.48
N GLY A 129 2.75 -15.69 -12.69
CA GLY A 129 3.81 -14.82 -12.18
C GLY A 129 4.33 -13.87 -13.26
N ASN A 130 5.25 -13.01 -12.86
CA ASN A 130 5.94 -12.03 -13.69
C ASN A 130 5.03 -10.95 -14.32
N ARG A 131 3.73 -10.92 -14.03
CA ARG A 131 2.84 -9.91 -14.62
C ARG A 131 3.14 -8.52 -14.10
N PHE A 132 3.51 -8.39 -12.82
CA PHE A 132 3.62 -7.10 -12.13
C PHE A 132 5.05 -6.73 -11.69
N ASN A 133 6.06 -7.52 -12.07
CA ASN A 133 7.46 -7.28 -11.67
C ASN A 133 8.20 -6.20 -12.51
N ARG A 134 7.53 -5.64 -13.52
CA ARG A 134 8.07 -4.58 -14.40
C ARG A 134 6.99 -3.51 -14.68
N PRO A 135 6.74 -2.60 -13.74
CA PRO A 135 5.74 -1.54 -13.91
C PRO A 135 6.11 -0.61 -15.07
N ALA A 136 5.16 -0.35 -15.97
CA ALA A 136 5.44 0.39 -17.19
C ALA A 136 5.90 1.84 -16.94
N ALA A 137 5.39 2.52 -15.90
CA ALA A 137 5.85 3.86 -15.58
C ALA A 137 7.35 3.91 -15.27
N TYR A 138 7.88 2.94 -14.52
CA TYR A 138 9.30 2.86 -14.20
C TYR A 138 10.15 2.55 -15.43
N GLU A 139 9.69 1.69 -16.33
CA GLU A 139 10.40 1.40 -17.59
C GLU A 139 10.50 2.65 -18.47
N VAL A 140 9.39 3.39 -18.62
CA VAL A 140 9.36 4.63 -19.42
C VAL A 140 10.25 5.70 -18.80
N LEU A 141 10.15 5.93 -17.48
CA LEU A 141 10.96 6.94 -16.80
C LEU A 141 12.46 6.63 -16.89
N LYS A 142 12.86 5.35 -16.77
CA LYS A 142 14.25 4.93 -16.97
C LYS A 142 14.73 5.20 -18.39
N GLN A 143 13.90 4.95 -19.40
CA GLN A 143 14.22 5.28 -20.79
C GLN A 143 14.36 6.80 -21.03
N MET A 144 13.67 7.61 -20.22
CA MET A 144 13.82 9.07 -20.19
C MET A 144 15.02 9.54 -19.36
N GLY A 145 15.86 8.62 -18.88
CA GLY A 145 17.06 8.93 -18.09
C GLY A 145 16.80 9.22 -16.61
N LYS A 146 15.62 8.90 -16.08
CA LYS A 146 15.37 8.99 -14.64
C LYS A 146 16.07 7.87 -13.88
N THR A 147 16.84 8.26 -12.87
CA THR A 147 17.65 7.35 -12.04
C THR A 147 17.27 7.41 -10.55
N ASP A 148 16.49 8.41 -10.16
CA ASP A 148 16.09 8.75 -8.79
C ASP A 148 14.68 8.24 -8.43
N LEU A 149 14.30 7.08 -8.97
CA LEU A 149 13.01 6.45 -8.68
C LEU A 149 12.99 5.83 -7.27
N LEU A 150 11.83 5.85 -6.63
CA LEU A 150 11.62 5.19 -5.34
C LEU A 150 11.85 3.67 -5.44
N PRO A 151 12.24 3.01 -4.34
CA PRO A 151 12.43 1.56 -4.34
C PRO A 151 11.14 0.81 -4.69
N PHE A 152 11.31 -0.26 -5.47
CA PHE A 152 10.25 -1.18 -5.84
C PHE A 152 10.61 -2.59 -5.37
N ASP A 153 9.88 -3.09 -4.37
CA ASP A 153 9.96 -4.49 -3.97
C ASP A 153 9.29 -5.36 -5.04
N SER A 154 10.05 -6.29 -5.62
CA SER A 154 9.54 -7.28 -6.59
C SER A 154 9.47 -8.70 -6.02
N THR A 155 9.73 -8.86 -4.72
CA THR A 155 9.85 -10.16 -4.07
C THR A 155 8.57 -10.98 -4.18
N GLY A 156 8.62 -12.10 -4.89
CA GLY A 156 7.48 -13.00 -5.07
C GLY A 156 6.51 -12.60 -6.19
N LEU A 157 6.76 -11.49 -6.90
CA LEU A 157 6.00 -11.10 -8.08
C LEU A 157 6.32 -12.00 -9.29
N ASP A 158 7.47 -12.67 -9.28
CA ASP A 158 7.92 -13.65 -10.28
C ASP A 158 7.16 -14.99 -10.22
N LYS A 159 6.48 -15.27 -9.10
CA LYS A 159 5.75 -16.52 -8.86
C LYS A 159 4.26 -16.40 -9.18
N PRO A 160 3.56 -17.48 -9.53
CA PRO A 160 2.10 -17.52 -9.55
C PRO A 160 1.47 -17.08 -8.21
N GLY A 161 0.26 -16.53 -8.27
CA GLY A 161 -0.57 -16.21 -7.12
C GLY A 161 -1.19 -14.82 -7.17
N PHE A 162 -1.65 -14.36 -6.01
CA PHE A 162 -2.33 -13.07 -5.86
C PHE A 162 -1.34 -11.96 -5.47
N LYS A 163 -1.38 -10.85 -6.19
CA LYS A 163 -0.51 -9.68 -5.98
C LYS A 163 -1.34 -8.54 -5.39
N VAL A 164 -0.71 -7.75 -4.54
CA VAL A 164 -1.37 -6.64 -3.85
C VAL A 164 -0.77 -5.35 -4.37
N LEU A 165 -1.62 -4.53 -4.99
CA LEU A 165 -1.29 -3.24 -5.59
C LEU A 165 -2.56 -2.55 -6.06
N HIS A 166 -2.56 -1.21 -6.15
CA HIS A 166 -3.75 -0.43 -6.53
C HIS A 166 -3.90 -0.33 -8.05
N MET A 167 -2.84 0.10 -8.74
CA MET A 167 -2.79 0.24 -10.19
C MET A 167 -1.48 -0.30 -10.77
N ALA A 168 -1.55 -1.39 -11.53
CA ALA A 168 -0.43 -2.20 -12.04
C ALA A 168 0.80 -1.44 -12.57
N ASP A 169 0.59 -0.30 -13.22
CA ASP A 169 1.65 0.45 -13.89
C ASP A 169 1.85 1.87 -13.33
N ILE A 170 1.06 2.31 -12.34
CA ILE A 170 1.07 3.68 -11.82
C ILE A 170 1.26 3.70 -10.30
N ASP A 171 0.38 3.00 -9.59
CA ASP A 171 0.28 2.98 -8.14
C ASP A 171 0.45 1.54 -7.65
N PHE A 172 1.69 1.06 -7.79
CA PHE A 172 2.04 -0.35 -7.60
C PHE A 172 2.87 -0.61 -6.34
N ARG A 173 3.26 0.45 -5.61
CA ARG A 173 4.13 0.33 -4.44
C ARG A 173 3.28 -0.09 -3.24
N THR A 174 3.74 -1.11 -2.52
CA THR A 174 3.01 -1.70 -1.39
C THR A 174 3.98 -2.19 -0.32
N HIS A 175 3.51 -2.23 0.92
CA HIS A 175 4.20 -2.92 2.01
C HIS A 175 4.18 -4.46 1.84
N TYR A 176 3.24 -5.01 1.06
CA TYR A 176 3.06 -6.45 0.90
C TYR A 176 2.90 -6.84 -0.58
N THR A 177 3.97 -7.32 -1.21
CA THR A 177 3.97 -7.68 -2.65
C THR A 177 3.01 -8.81 -3.04
N THR A 178 2.61 -9.67 -2.10
CA THR A 178 1.68 -10.78 -2.35
C THR A 178 0.57 -10.80 -1.31
N PHE A 179 -0.60 -11.33 -1.69
CA PHE A 179 -1.72 -11.47 -0.76
C PHE A 179 -1.39 -12.44 0.39
N GLU A 180 -0.55 -13.45 0.14
CA GLU A 180 -0.02 -14.32 1.18
C GLU A 180 0.76 -13.54 2.24
N LYS A 181 1.68 -12.64 1.84
CA LYS A 181 2.43 -11.79 2.77
C LYS A 181 1.50 -10.87 3.58
N ALA A 182 0.50 -10.28 2.91
CA ALA A 182 -0.49 -9.44 3.57
C ALA A 182 -1.27 -10.21 4.66
N LEU A 183 -1.71 -11.43 4.35
CA LEU A 183 -2.41 -12.30 5.31
C LEU A 183 -1.51 -12.78 6.45
N LEU A 184 -0.24 -13.08 6.17
CA LEU A 184 0.73 -13.45 7.20
C LEU A 184 0.97 -12.30 8.18
N ALA A 185 1.15 -11.07 7.68
CA ALA A 185 1.29 -9.88 8.54
C ALA A 185 0.07 -9.68 9.47
N LEU A 186 -1.14 -9.83 8.93
CA LEU A 186 -2.38 -9.76 9.73
C LEU A 186 -2.47 -10.88 10.77
N LYS A 187 -2.10 -12.11 10.37
CA LYS A 187 -2.10 -13.27 11.26
C LYS A 187 -1.09 -13.09 12.40
N ASP A 188 0.11 -12.62 12.09
CA ASP A 188 1.18 -12.43 13.07
C ASP A 188 0.80 -11.34 14.08
N TRP A 189 0.23 -10.23 13.60
CA TRP A 189 -0.34 -9.21 14.49
C TRP A 189 -1.46 -9.77 15.36
N SER A 190 -2.42 -10.50 14.77
CA SER A 190 -3.54 -11.11 15.50
C SER A 190 -3.06 -12.06 16.62
N ASN A 191 -2.07 -12.91 16.33
CA ASN A 191 -1.49 -13.83 17.32
C ASN A 191 -0.81 -13.09 18.48
N ALA A 192 -0.19 -11.93 18.20
CA ALA A 192 0.42 -11.09 19.22
C ALA A 192 -0.61 -10.35 20.10
N HIS A 193 -1.86 -10.23 19.64
CA HIS A 193 -2.94 -9.49 20.30
C HIS A 193 -4.18 -10.37 20.52
N PRO A 194 -4.14 -11.45 21.31
CA PRO A 194 -5.20 -12.46 21.39
C PRO A 194 -6.58 -11.95 21.86
N GLN A 195 -6.65 -10.73 22.38
CA GLN A 195 -7.88 -10.07 22.83
C GLN A 195 -8.29 -8.89 21.93
N HIS A 196 -7.70 -8.78 20.73
CA HIS A 196 -8.01 -7.68 19.84
C HIS A 196 -9.49 -7.69 19.41
N SER A 197 -10.06 -6.50 19.22
CA SER A 197 -11.39 -6.32 18.64
C SER A 197 -11.42 -6.78 17.18
N PRO A 198 -12.59 -7.13 16.62
CA PRO A 198 -12.69 -7.62 15.26
C PRO A 198 -12.05 -6.66 14.23
N ILE A 199 -11.30 -7.23 13.29
CA ILE A 199 -10.74 -6.51 12.15
C ILE A 199 -11.62 -6.80 10.94
N PHE A 200 -12.15 -5.75 10.32
CA PHE A 200 -12.87 -5.80 9.07
C PHE A 200 -11.87 -5.67 7.93
N ILE A 201 -11.88 -6.63 6.99
CA ILE A 201 -10.96 -6.61 5.85
C ILE A 201 -11.79 -6.64 4.57
N MET A 202 -11.77 -5.52 3.84
CA MET A 202 -12.32 -5.44 2.49
C MET A 202 -11.28 -5.98 1.51
N ILE A 203 -11.71 -6.84 0.59
CA ILE A 203 -10.86 -7.37 -0.48
C ILE A 203 -11.44 -6.93 -1.81
N GLU A 204 -10.74 -6.07 -2.53
CA GLU A 204 -11.13 -5.67 -3.88
C GLU A 204 -10.43 -6.57 -4.92
N ALA A 205 -11.23 -7.33 -5.66
CA ALA A 205 -10.75 -8.15 -6.75
C ALA A 205 -10.55 -7.32 -8.01
N LYS A 206 -9.30 -6.94 -8.32
CA LYS A 206 -8.98 -6.13 -9.50
C LYS A 206 -8.76 -7.01 -10.72
N ASP A 207 -9.36 -6.62 -11.84
CA ASP A 207 -9.27 -7.33 -13.12
C ASP A 207 -8.87 -6.44 -14.31
N SER A 208 -8.70 -5.14 -14.07
CA SER A 208 -8.47 -4.14 -15.10
C SER A 208 -7.48 -3.06 -14.61
N GLY A 209 -6.98 -2.27 -15.56
CA GLY A 209 -6.06 -1.17 -15.30
C GLY A 209 -6.30 -0.04 -16.30
N ILE A 210 -5.80 1.16 -15.98
CA ILE A 210 -5.97 2.32 -16.84
C ILE A 210 -4.97 2.25 -18.00
N PRO A 211 -5.41 2.34 -19.28
CA PRO A 211 -4.56 2.17 -20.45
C PRO A 211 -3.71 3.43 -20.75
N VAL A 212 -2.91 3.86 -19.78
CA VAL A 212 -1.99 5.01 -19.94
C VAL A 212 -0.79 4.63 -20.81
N PHE A 213 -0.28 3.41 -20.62
CA PHE A 213 0.89 2.92 -21.35
C PHE A 213 0.46 2.02 -22.51
N ARG A 214 0.82 2.39 -23.74
CA ARG A 214 0.49 1.63 -24.98
C ARG A 214 1.04 0.20 -25.00
N VAL A 215 2.03 -0.12 -24.15
CA VAL A 215 2.89 -1.30 -24.29
C VAL A 215 2.24 -2.61 -23.78
N ARG A 216 1.16 -2.56 -22.97
CA ARG A 216 0.59 -3.75 -22.30
C ARG A 216 -0.82 -4.20 -22.75
N LEU A 217 -1.33 -3.69 -23.88
CA LEU A 217 -2.66 -4.08 -24.42
C LEU A 217 -2.83 -5.58 -24.72
N LYS A 218 -1.76 -6.39 -24.77
CA LYS A 218 -1.86 -7.84 -25.04
C LYS A 218 -2.48 -8.67 -23.91
N TYR A 219 -2.44 -8.22 -22.65
CA TYR A 219 -2.88 -9.05 -21.51
C TYR A 219 -4.31 -8.77 -21.04
N CYS A 220 -4.88 -7.61 -21.39
CA CYS A 220 -6.23 -7.21 -20.96
C CYS A 220 -7.33 -8.07 -21.62
N LEU A 221 -7.11 -8.57 -22.85
CA LEU A 221 -8.12 -9.29 -23.63
C LEU A 221 -8.37 -10.75 -23.19
N LEU A 222 -7.52 -11.33 -22.34
CA LEU A 222 -7.69 -12.72 -21.87
C LEU A 222 -8.58 -12.87 -20.63
N GLN A 223 -8.90 -11.78 -19.92
CA GLN A 223 -9.59 -11.85 -18.61
C GLN A 223 -11.12 -11.77 -18.68
N SER A 224 -11.72 -11.37 -19.81
CA SER A 224 -13.18 -11.28 -19.96
C SER A 224 -13.92 -12.63 -19.90
N ARG A 225 -13.21 -13.76 -19.76
CA ARG A 225 -13.78 -15.12 -19.69
C ARG A 225 -13.80 -15.76 -18.30
N LEU A 226 -13.27 -15.13 -17.24
CA LEU A 226 -13.03 -15.81 -15.95
C LEU A 226 -13.69 -15.17 -14.71
N SER A 227 -14.52 -14.14 -14.86
CA SER A 227 -14.91 -13.24 -13.76
C SER A 227 -15.81 -13.79 -12.65
N VAL A 228 -16.30 -15.04 -12.71
CA VAL A 228 -17.32 -15.52 -11.73
C VAL A 228 -16.86 -16.69 -10.84
N ASN A 229 -15.71 -17.33 -11.11
CA ASN A 229 -15.36 -18.61 -10.46
C ASN A 229 -14.15 -18.60 -9.52
N TRP A 230 -13.48 -17.47 -9.31
CA TRP A 230 -12.26 -17.44 -8.48
C TRP A 230 -12.55 -17.53 -6.98
N MET A 231 -13.52 -16.79 -6.41
CA MET A 231 -13.80 -16.85 -4.96
C MET A 231 -14.06 -18.29 -4.46
N LYS A 232 -14.69 -19.14 -5.27
CA LYS A 232 -14.88 -20.56 -4.97
C LYS A 232 -13.57 -21.34 -4.86
N ARG A 233 -12.55 -21.02 -5.66
CA ARG A 233 -11.22 -21.65 -5.57
C ARG A 233 -10.43 -21.18 -4.35
N PHE A 234 -10.61 -19.93 -3.92
CA PHE A 234 -9.97 -19.43 -2.71
C PHE A 234 -10.48 -20.17 -1.46
N TYR A 235 -11.79 -20.38 -1.36
CA TYR A 235 -12.42 -21.13 -0.26
C TYR A 235 -11.92 -22.59 -0.21
N LEU A 236 -11.82 -23.26 -1.36
CA LEU A 236 -11.35 -24.66 -1.44
C LEU A 236 -9.85 -24.81 -1.12
N CYS A 237 -9.02 -23.80 -1.41
CA CYS A 237 -7.59 -23.84 -1.08
C CYS A 237 -7.34 -23.61 0.42
N TRP A 238 -8.24 -22.92 1.12
CA TRP A 238 -8.17 -22.69 2.56
C TRP A 238 -8.59 -23.92 3.38
N GLU A 239 -9.62 -24.66 2.96
CA GLU A 239 -10.06 -25.87 3.68
C GLU A 239 -9.11 -27.07 3.50
N GLY A 240 -8.28 -27.10 2.45
CA GLY A 240 -7.31 -28.17 2.20
C GLY A 240 -6.06 -28.15 3.10
N ARG A 241 -5.98 -27.24 4.08
CA ARG A 241 -4.87 -27.13 5.06
C ARG A 241 -5.36 -27.30 6.51
N LYS A 242 -6.31 -28.21 6.75
CA LYS A 242 -6.60 -28.77 8.08
C LYS A 242 -6.08 -30.19 8.19
#